data_AF-A0A067CD32-F1
#
_entry.id   AF-A0A067CD32-F1
#
_cell.length_a   1.000
_cell.length_b   1.000
_cell.length_c   1.000
_cell.angle_alpha   90.00
_cell.angle_beta   90.00
_cell.angle_gamma   90.00
#
_symmetry.space_group_name_H-M   'P 1'
#
loop_
_entity.id
_entity.type
_entity.pdbx_description
1 polymer ?
#
loop_
_entity_poly.entity_id
_entity_poly.type
_entity_poly.pdbx_seq_one_letter_code
_entity_poly.pdbx_strand_id
1 'polypeptide(L)'
;MAWLLVLLAVAACVQSCPTECFCFGSTRVVVHCEFQNLSAVPMYIPVNTTHLFLHGNHFTAVTTDMFQGYVKNSLGVWVDTPLPLFQLQEIKLDLNPLPIVNEFAFLPAPTLQLIYLPFFAQIQYQALSEMRLDKSSFRGFKRVPIHVLEDPTFIAFSKY
;
A
#
# COMPACT_ATOMS: atom_id res chain seq x y z
N MET A 1 29.00 25.99 12.34
CA MET A 1 28.67 25.00 13.38
C MET A 1 27.17 24.84 13.63
N ALA A 2 26.38 25.92 13.77
CA ALA A 2 24.92 25.81 13.94
C ALA A 2 24.21 25.17 12.72
N TRP A 3 24.64 25.49 11.50
CA TRP A 3 24.10 24.90 10.26
C TRP A 3 24.32 23.38 10.15
N LEU A 4 25.47 22.88 10.64
CA LEU A 4 25.75 21.44 10.67
C LEU A 4 24.86 20.73 11.70
N LEU A 5 24.60 21.37 12.85
CA LEU A 5 23.70 20.85 13.88
C LEU A 5 22.24 20.88 13.44
N VAL A 6 21.83 21.88 12.65
CA VAL A 6 20.49 21.92 12.02
C VAL A 6 20.38 20.81 10.96
N LEU A 7 21.39 20.61 10.10
CA LEU A 7 21.42 19.50 9.14
C LEU A 7 21.39 18.13 9.83
N LEU A 8 22.11 17.96 10.93
CA LEU A 8 22.11 16.73 11.75
C LEU A 8 20.77 16.50 12.48
N ALA A 9 20.13 17.56 12.97
CA ALA A 9 18.81 17.48 13.60
C ALA A 9 17.70 17.16 12.60
N VAL A 10 17.79 17.67 11.36
CA VAL A 10 16.88 17.30 10.27
C VAL A 10 17.12 15.85 9.83
N ALA A 11 18.36 15.38 9.83
CA ALA A 11 18.71 13.99 9.52
C ALA A 11 18.25 12.98 10.60
N ALA A 12 18.04 13.41 11.85
CA ALA A 12 17.61 12.55 12.95
C ALA A 12 16.13 12.09 12.85
N CYS A 13 15.35 12.67 11.94
CA CYS A 13 13.98 12.25 11.63
C CYS A 13 13.86 11.44 10.33
N VAL A 14 14.97 10.97 9.75
CA VAL A 14 14.90 10.07 8.60
C VAL A 14 14.68 8.65 9.13
N GLN A 15 13.42 8.30 9.30
CA GLN A 15 13.01 6.91 9.41
C GLN A 15 13.49 6.25 8.11
N SER A 16 14.61 5.49 8.20
CA SER A 16 15.13 4.80 7.01
C SER A 16 13.97 4.02 6.42
N CYS A 17 13.73 4.25 5.15
CA CYS A 17 12.71 3.64 4.33
C CYS A 17 13.39 2.81 3.24
N PRO A 18 12.65 2.01 2.45
CA PRO A 18 13.24 1.36 1.29
C PRO A 18 13.91 2.39 0.37
N THR A 19 14.98 2.00 -0.32
CA THR A 19 15.78 2.92 -1.15
C THR A 19 14.98 3.53 -2.29
N GLU A 20 13.99 2.80 -2.79
CA GLU A 20 13.08 3.21 -3.85
C GLU A 20 11.97 4.13 -3.35
N CYS A 21 11.80 4.29 -2.03
CA CYS A 21 10.64 4.95 -1.45
C CYS A 21 11.00 6.17 -0.61
N PHE A 22 9.99 7.00 -0.33
CA PHE A 22 10.07 8.12 0.61
C PHE A 22 9.05 7.92 1.73
N CYS A 23 9.46 8.11 2.98
CA CYS A 23 8.58 7.98 4.14
C CYS A 23 8.42 9.30 4.89
N PHE A 24 7.18 9.58 5.31
CA PHE A 24 6.83 10.73 6.14
C PHE A 24 6.11 10.31 7.41
N GLY A 25 6.39 11.01 8.51
CA GLY A 25 5.79 10.75 9.82
C GLY A 25 6.59 9.77 10.67
N SER A 26 6.26 9.72 11.97
CA SER A 26 6.93 8.87 12.96
C SER A 26 5.97 7.88 13.61
N THR A 27 4.78 8.35 14.02
CA THR A 27 3.74 7.50 14.64
C THR A 27 2.79 6.91 13.59
N ARG A 28 2.50 7.67 12.53
CA ARG A 28 1.69 7.26 11.38
C ARG A 28 2.54 7.49 10.15
N VAL A 29 3.01 6.42 9.53
CA VAL A 29 3.95 6.53 8.41
C VAL A 29 3.22 6.46 7.09
N VAL A 30 3.45 7.46 6.24
CA VAL A 30 3.04 7.46 4.84
C VAL A 30 4.24 7.05 4.02
N VAL A 31 4.09 6.02 3.19
CA VAL A 31 5.15 5.46 2.35
C VAL A 31 4.81 5.70 0.88
N HIS A 32 5.67 6.45 0.20
CA HIS A 32 5.59 6.80 -1.21
C HIS A 32 6.58 5.95 -2.01
N CYS A 33 6.09 5.04 -2.84
CA CYS A 33 6.87 4.18 -3.72
C CYS A 33 6.37 4.27 -5.18
N GLU A 34 5.67 5.35 -5.51
CA GLU A 34 5.08 5.56 -6.84
C GLU A 34 6.13 5.84 -7.93
N PHE A 35 5.84 5.38 -9.15
CA PHE A 35 6.66 5.62 -10.36
C PHE A 35 8.12 5.15 -10.25
N GLN A 36 8.36 4.04 -9.55
CA GLN A 36 9.69 3.49 -9.31
C GLN A 36 10.03 2.27 -10.18
N ASN A 37 9.18 1.97 -11.17
CA ASN A 37 9.35 0.82 -12.06
C ASN A 37 9.35 -0.54 -11.31
N LEU A 38 8.70 -0.61 -10.14
CA LEU A 38 8.66 -1.79 -9.27
C LEU A 38 7.77 -2.89 -9.84
N SER A 39 8.20 -4.14 -9.74
CA SER A 39 7.38 -5.34 -10.02
C SER A 39 7.07 -6.16 -8.76
N ALA A 40 7.71 -5.83 -7.63
CA ALA A 40 7.52 -6.41 -6.31
C ALA A 40 7.65 -5.31 -5.25
N VAL A 41 7.01 -5.48 -4.09
CA VAL A 41 7.10 -4.48 -3.01
C VAL A 41 8.49 -4.55 -2.40
N PRO A 42 9.20 -3.42 -2.23
CA PRO A 42 10.54 -3.44 -1.69
C PRO A 42 10.51 -3.88 -0.22
N MET A 43 11.57 -4.57 0.21
CA MET A 43 11.73 -4.89 1.62
C MET A 43 11.85 -3.62 2.47
N TYR A 44 11.60 -3.76 3.76
CA TYR A 44 11.80 -2.69 4.74
C TYR A 44 10.77 -1.54 4.70
N ILE A 45 9.56 -1.82 4.26
CA ILE A 45 8.39 -0.99 4.57
C ILE A 45 8.22 -0.93 6.11
N PRO A 46 8.18 0.24 6.76
CA PRO A 46 8.01 0.31 8.21
C PRO A 46 6.70 -0.33 8.70
N VAL A 47 6.73 -1.12 9.78
CA VAL A 47 5.52 -1.82 10.29
C VAL A 47 4.38 -0.89 10.72
N ASN A 48 4.69 0.36 11.05
CA ASN A 48 3.73 1.41 11.44
C ASN A 48 3.22 2.25 10.25
N THR A 49 3.36 1.72 9.03
CA THR A 49 2.78 2.29 7.82
C THR A 49 1.27 2.33 7.90
N THR A 50 0.70 3.52 7.70
CA THR A 50 -0.75 3.74 7.62
C THR A 50 -1.22 3.99 6.19
N HIS A 51 -0.37 4.54 5.33
CA HIS A 51 -0.69 4.81 3.92
C HIS A 51 0.46 4.28 3.06
N LEU A 52 0.15 3.44 2.08
CA LEU A 52 1.14 2.86 1.17
C LEU A 52 0.77 3.17 -0.28
N PHE A 53 1.60 3.99 -0.94
CA PHE A 53 1.37 4.41 -2.31
C PHE A 53 2.33 3.68 -3.25
N LEU A 54 1.76 2.84 -4.11
CA LEU A 54 2.45 1.94 -5.05
C LEU A 54 2.00 2.18 -6.50
N HIS A 55 1.30 3.29 -6.76
CA HIS A 55 0.75 3.60 -8.06
C HIS A 55 1.84 3.90 -9.11
N GLY A 56 1.55 3.61 -10.38
CA GLY A 56 2.50 3.89 -11.47
C GLY A 56 3.68 2.92 -11.55
N ASN A 57 3.49 1.68 -11.10
CA ASN A 57 4.48 0.62 -11.12
C ASN A 57 4.04 -0.52 -12.08
N HIS A 58 4.67 -1.69 -11.98
CA HIS A 58 4.46 -2.87 -12.83
C HIS A 58 3.84 -4.06 -12.07
N PHE A 59 3.02 -3.80 -11.05
CA PHE A 59 2.33 -4.86 -10.31
C PHE A 59 1.23 -5.49 -11.17
N THR A 60 1.30 -6.81 -11.36
CA THR A 60 0.32 -7.57 -12.16
C THR A 60 -0.69 -8.34 -11.32
N ALA A 61 -0.46 -8.45 -10.02
CA ALA A 61 -1.33 -9.10 -9.04
C ALA A 61 -1.22 -8.40 -7.69
N VAL A 62 -2.27 -8.48 -6.87
CA VAL A 62 -2.19 -8.14 -5.45
C VAL A 62 -1.66 -9.36 -4.71
N THR A 63 -0.57 -9.20 -3.98
CA THR A 63 0.15 -10.30 -3.34
C THR A 63 0.32 -10.05 -1.84
N THR A 64 0.55 -11.11 -1.06
CA THR A 64 0.58 -11.02 0.41
C THR A 64 1.74 -10.18 0.95
N ASP A 65 2.85 -10.11 0.23
CA ASP A 65 4.02 -9.27 0.55
C ASP A 65 3.70 -7.77 0.55
N MET A 66 2.68 -7.34 -0.19
CA MET A 66 2.21 -5.94 -0.16
C MET A 66 1.71 -5.48 1.21
N PHE A 67 1.37 -6.43 2.09
CA PHE A 67 0.84 -6.17 3.43
C PHE A 67 1.82 -6.53 4.53
N GLN A 68 3.11 -6.64 4.19
CA GLN A 68 4.19 -6.92 5.12
C GLN A 68 5.05 -5.69 5.36
N GLY A 69 5.49 -5.52 6.60
CA GLY A 69 6.42 -4.50 7.03
C GLY A 69 7.46 -5.06 7.99
N TYR A 70 8.40 -4.20 8.36
CA TYR A 70 9.60 -4.57 9.08
C TYR A 70 9.77 -3.63 10.28
N VAL A 71 10.52 -4.11 11.27
CA VAL A 71 10.90 -3.33 12.45
C VAL A 71 12.40 -3.16 12.49
N LYS A 72 12.84 -2.10 13.15
CA LYS A 72 14.24 -1.91 13.51
C LYS A 72 14.48 -2.41 14.92
N ASN A 73 15.64 -3.00 15.16
CA ASN A 73 16.11 -3.34 16.49
C ASN A 73 16.61 -2.09 17.24
N SER A 74 17.10 -2.27 18.47
CA SER A 74 17.66 -1.20 19.30
C SER A 74 18.87 -0.48 18.71
N LEU A 75 19.53 -1.09 17.71
CA LEU A 75 20.67 -0.52 16.99
C LEU A 75 20.24 0.22 15.71
N GLY A 76 18.93 0.34 15.44
CA GLY A 76 18.40 0.99 14.25
C GLY A 76 18.54 0.17 12.96
N VAL A 77 18.89 -1.11 13.06
CA VAL A 77 19.05 -2.05 11.94
C VAL A 77 17.74 -2.78 11.70
N TRP A 78 17.36 -2.95 10.44
CA TRP A 78 16.19 -3.73 10.05
C TRP A 78 16.32 -5.19 10.49
N VAL A 79 15.20 -5.76 10.93
CA VAL A 79 15.09 -7.19 11.24
C VAL A 79 14.42 -7.87 10.06
N ASP A 80 15.08 -8.88 9.47
CA ASP A 80 14.61 -9.64 8.30
C ASP A 80 13.51 -10.65 8.65
N THR A 81 12.51 -10.19 9.40
CA THR A 81 11.33 -10.97 9.76
C THR A 81 10.11 -10.11 9.42
N PRO A 82 9.35 -10.46 8.37
CA PRO A 82 8.20 -9.68 7.97
C PRO A 82 7.09 -9.80 9.02
N LEU A 83 6.44 -8.67 9.28
CA LEU A 83 5.29 -8.56 10.15
C LEU A 83 4.11 -7.98 9.36
N PRO A 84 2.86 -8.37 9.65
CA PRO A 84 1.71 -7.74 9.00
C PRO A 84 1.64 -6.24 9.27
N LEU A 85 1.23 -5.46 8.27
CA LEU A 85 0.97 -4.03 8.40
C LEU A 85 -0.36 -3.78 9.14
N PHE A 86 -0.37 -4.00 10.45
CA PHE A 86 -1.56 -3.88 11.31
C PHE A 86 -2.16 -2.47 11.41
N GLN A 87 -1.47 -1.45 10.89
CA GLN A 87 -1.94 -0.07 10.92
C GLN A 87 -2.31 0.46 9.53
N LEU A 88 -2.22 -0.37 8.48
CA LEU A 88 -2.48 0.06 7.12
C LEU A 88 -3.95 0.44 6.96
N GLN A 89 -4.20 1.67 6.52
CA GLN A 89 -5.52 2.29 6.33
C GLN A 89 -5.79 2.58 4.86
N GLU A 90 -4.78 2.97 4.09
CA GLU A 90 -4.92 3.28 2.67
C GLU A 90 -3.84 2.59 1.84
N ILE A 91 -4.25 2.03 0.70
CA ILE A 91 -3.31 1.53 -0.31
C ILE A 91 -3.71 2.04 -1.71
N LYS A 92 -2.72 2.55 -2.45
CA LYS A 92 -2.88 3.00 -3.85
C LYS A 92 -2.12 2.10 -4.81
N LEU A 93 -2.86 1.41 -5.67
CA LEU A 93 -2.34 0.49 -6.69
C LEU A 93 -2.79 0.88 -8.11
N ASP A 94 -3.41 2.04 -8.29
CA ASP A 94 -3.76 2.56 -9.60
C ASP A 94 -2.54 2.72 -10.50
N LEU A 95 -2.76 2.87 -11.81
CA LEU A 95 -1.68 2.96 -12.80
C LEU A 95 -0.70 1.76 -12.79
N ASN A 96 -1.15 0.58 -12.36
CA ASN A 96 -0.44 -0.70 -12.48
C ASN A 96 -1.14 -1.62 -13.49
N PRO A 97 -0.43 -2.55 -14.17
CA PRO A 97 -1.02 -3.53 -15.08
C PRO A 97 -1.74 -4.67 -14.32
N LEU A 98 -2.71 -4.32 -13.48
CA LEU A 98 -3.43 -5.21 -12.55
C LEU A 98 -4.87 -5.47 -13.05
N PRO A 99 -5.08 -6.39 -14.01
CA PRO A 99 -6.39 -6.59 -14.65
C PRO A 99 -7.38 -7.34 -13.77
N ILE A 100 -6.91 -8.25 -12.91
CA ILE A 100 -7.75 -9.12 -12.08
C ILE A 100 -7.27 -9.04 -10.63
N VAL A 101 -8.21 -8.84 -9.71
CA VAL A 101 -7.97 -8.82 -8.26
C VAL A 101 -8.89 -9.85 -7.60
N ASN A 102 -8.31 -10.74 -6.81
CA ASN A 102 -9.10 -11.74 -6.07
C ASN A 102 -9.93 -11.07 -4.96
N GLU A 103 -11.16 -11.52 -4.72
CA GLU A 103 -12.04 -10.96 -3.69
C GLU A 103 -11.48 -11.02 -2.25
N PHE A 104 -10.50 -11.91 -2.01
CA PHE A 104 -9.82 -12.09 -0.73
C PHE A 104 -8.45 -11.42 -0.66
N ALA A 105 -8.02 -10.72 -1.71
CA ALA A 105 -6.66 -10.18 -1.83
C ALA A 105 -6.26 -9.25 -0.67
N PHE A 106 -7.23 -8.57 -0.05
CA PHE A 106 -7.01 -7.60 1.03
C PHE A 106 -7.30 -8.16 2.44
N LEU A 107 -7.67 -9.44 2.58
CA LEU A 107 -7.88 -10.07 3.89
C LEU A 107 -6.67 -9.95 4.85
N PRO A 108 -5.40 -10.01 4.40
CA PRO A 108 -4.25 -9.86 5.29
C PRO A 108 -4.14 -8.49 5.98
N ALA A 109 -4.84 -7.47 5.49
CA ALA A 109 -4.82 -6.11 6.03
C ALA A 109 -6.22 -5.69 6.53
N PRO A 110 -6.69 -6.22 7.67
CA PRO A 110 -8.06 -5.99 8.16
C PRO A 110 -8.36 -4.54 8.55
N THR A 111 -7.33 -3.71 8.73
CA THR A 111 -7.45 -2.29 9.08
C THR A 111 -7.65 -1.37 7.88
N LEU A 112 -7.47 -1.87 6.65
CA LEU A 112 -7.66 -1.08 5.42
C LEU A 112 -9.04 -0.46 5.39
N GLN A 113 -9.08 0.83 5.07
CA GLN A 113 -10.28 1.64 4.93
C GLN A 113 -10.51 2.04 3.48
N LEU A 114 -9.44 2.26 2.71
CA LEU A 114 -9.51 2.81 1.37
C LEU A 114 -8.51 2.13 0.43
N ILE A 115 -8.99 1.72 -0.73
CA ILE A 115 -8.23 1.00 -1.74
C ILE A 115 -8.45 1.67 -3.09
N TYR A 116 -7.36 2.01 -3.78
CA TYR A 116 -7.40 2.50 -5.15
C TYR A 116 -6.82 1.43 -6.09
N LEU A 117 -7.60 1.05 -7.11
CA LEU A 117 -7.21 0.10 -8.14
C LEU A 117 -7.28 0.76 -9.52
N PRO A 118 -6.58 0.22 -10.54
CA PRO A 118 -6.73 0.69 -11.92
C PRO A 118 -8.19 0.62 -12.37
N PHE A 119 -8.65 1.61 -13.16
CA PHE A 119 -10.06 1.69 -13.59
C PHE A 119 -10.57 0.43 -14.33
N PHE A 120 -9.65 -0.27 -14.99
CA PHE A 120 -9.94 -1.48 -15.76
C PHE A 120 -9.95 -2.76 -14.92
N ALA A 121 -9.49 -2.71 -13.66
CA ALA A 121 -9.42 -3.87 -12.80
C ALA A 121 -10.80 -4.53 -12.64
N GLN A 122 -10.81 -5.86 -12.63
CA GLN A 122 -11.98 -6.69 -12.39
C GLN A 122 -11.76 -7.52 -11.14
N ILE A 123 -12.78 -7.60 -10.29
CA ILE A 123 -12.78 -8.40 -9.08
C ILE A 123 -13.22 -9.81 -9.43
N GLN A 124 -12.38 -10.80 -9.14
CA GLN A 124 -12.68 -12.21 -9.28
C GLN A 124 -13.28 -12.75 -7.98
N TYR A 125 -14.54 -13.16 -8.07
CA TYR A 125 -15.29 -13.81 -7.00
C TYR A 125 -15.22 -15.33 -7.14
N GLN A 126 -15.11 -16.00 -6.00
CA GLN A 126 -15.11 -17.44 -5.86
C GLN A 126 -16.34 -17.83 -5.04
N ALA A 127 -17.53 -17.75 -5.67
CA ALA A 127 -18.72 -18.34 -5.06
C ALA A 127 -18.58 -19.88 -5.11
N LEU A 128 -19.14 -20.56 -4.11
CA LEU A 128 -19.03 -22.02 -3.92
C LEU A 128 -19.47 -22.87 -5.13
N SER A 129 -20.11 -22.28 -6.15
CA SER A 129 -20.51 -22.95 -7.38
C SER A 129 -20.02 -22.28 -8.68
N GLU A 130 -19.54 -21.03 -8.66
CA GLU A 130 -19.23 -20.26 -9.89
C GLU A 130 -18.13 -19.20 -9.66
N MET A 131 -17.20 -19.08 -10.63
CA MET A 131 -16.28 -17.94 -10.70
C MET A 131 -16.87 -16.83 -11.57
N ARG A 132 -16.88 -15.60 -11.07
CA ARG A 132 -17.38 -14.42 -11.81
C ARG A 132 -16.43 -13.24 -11.66
N LEU A 133 -16.38 -12.40 -12.70
CA LEU A 133 -15.70 -11.12 -12.69
C LEU A 133 -16.74 -9.98 -12.56
N ASP A 134 -16.55 -9.06 -11.62
CA ASP A 134 -17.33 -7.81 -11.53
C ASP A 134 -16.48 -6.59 -11.11
N LYS A 135 -17.10 -5.42 -10.99
CA LYS A 135 -16.44 -4.17 -10.57
C LYS A 135 -17.11 -3.50 -9.36
N SER A 136 -18.09 -4.15 -8.74
CA SER A 136 -19.03 -3.49 -7.82
C SER A 136 -18.63 -3.57 -6.35
N SER A 137 -17.93 -4.64 -5.96
CA SER A 137 -17.56 -4.88 -4.56
C SER A 137 -16.39 -5.86 -4.46
N PHE A 138 -15.87 -6.06 -3.26
CA PHE A 138 -15.20 -7.30 -2.84
C PHE A 138 -15.46 -7.46 -1.34
N ARG A 139 -15.09 -8.60 -0.75
CA ARG A 139 -15.42 -8.90 0.64
C ARG A 139 -14.95 -7.78 1.60
N GLY A 140 -15.90 -7.15 2.28
CA GLY A 140 -15.65 -6.07 3.25
C GLY A 140 -15.54 -4.65 2.66
N PHE A 141 -15.64 -4.48 1.34
CA PHE A 141 -15.53 -3.17 0.69
C PHE A 141 -16.63 -2.93 -0.36
N LYS A 142 -17.04 -1.67 -0.50
CA LYS A 142 -17.97 -1.21 -1.54
C LYS A 142 -17.29 -0.17 -2.43
N ARG A 143 -17.61 -0.19 -3.72
CA ARG A 143 -17.13 0.83 -4.65
C ARG A 143 -17.61 2.22 -4.17
N VAL A 144 -16.69 3.17 -4.13
CA VAL A 144 -16.99 4.58 -3.85
C VAL A 144 -17.71 5.16 -5.07
N PRO A 145 -18.95 5.71 -4.94
CA PRO A 145 -19.74 6.10 -6.10
C PRO A 145 -19.27 7.41 -6.76
N ILE A 146 -18.71 8.34 -5.97
CA ILE A 146 -18.22 9.66 -6.40
C ILE A 146 -17.00 9.97 -5.53
N HIS A 147 -15.80 9.68 -6.02
CA HIS A 147 -14.58 10.20 -5.39
C HIS A 147 -14.29 11.61 -5.93
N VAL A 148 -13.99 12.59 -5.07
CA VAL A 148 -13.70 13.99 -5.48
C VAL A 148 -12.46 14.10 -6.40
N LEU A 149 -11.67 13.02 -6.48
CA LEU A 149 -10.51 12.84 -7.35
C LEU A 149 -10.70 11.72 -8.39
N GLU A 150 -11.89 11.11 -8.53
CA GLU A 150 -12.18 10.12 -9.60
C GLU A 150 -12.27 10.85 -10.95
N ASP A 151 -11.09 11.17 -11.49
CA ASP A 151 -10.88 11.63 -12.86
C ASP A 151 -9.86 10.67 -13.50
N PRO A 152 -10.15 10.15 -14.70
CA PRO A 152 -10.77 8.85 -15.00
C PRO A 152 -9.86 7.61 -14.79
N THR A 153 -8.80 7.73 -13.98
CA THR A 153 -7.65 6.81 -13.97
C THR A 153 -7.79 5.60 -13.03
N PHE A 154 -8.65 5.67 -12.02
CA PHE A 154 -8.79 4.64 -10.99
C PHE A 154 -10.25 4.36 -10.60
N ILE A 155 -10.45 3.25 -9.90
CA ILE A 155 -11.66 2.95 -9.11
C ILE A 155 -11.27 2.84 -7.63
N ALA A 156 -12.11 3.39 -6.75
CA ALA A 156 -11.88 3.36 -5.31
C ALA A 156 -12.90 2.47 -4.59
N PHE A 157 -12.46 1.84 -3.50
CA PHE A 157 -13.28 1.01 -2.64
C PHE A 157 -13.09 1.41 -1.17
N SER A 158 -14.19 1.62 -0.46
CA SER A 158 -14.16 1.94 0.96
C SER A 158 -14.74 0.80 1.79
N LYS A 159 -14.20 0.63 3.01
CA LYS A 159 -14.77 -0.30 3.99
C LYS A 159 -16.18 0.14 4.38
N TYR A 160 -17.08 -0.83 4.62
CA TYR A 160 -18.45 -0.60 5.10
C TYR A 160 -18.69 -1.22 6.47
#